data_AF-A0A8J3R573-F1
#
_entry.id   AF-A0A8J3R573-F1
#
_cell.length_a   1.000
_cell.length_b   1.000
_cell.length_c   1.000
_cell.angle_alpha   90.00
_cell.angle_beta   90.00
_cell.angle_gamma   90.00
#
_symmetry.space_group_name_H-M   'P 1'
#
loop_
_entity.id
_entity.type
_entity.pdbx_description
1 polymer ?
#
loop_
_entity_poly.entity_id
_entity_poly.type
_entity_poly.pdbx_seq_one_letter_code
_entity_poly.pdbx_strand_id
1 'polypeptide(L)' 'MKIIVQYEHDPADLATIYLAVAPRGARPADGDWQPAYRDTVNGRRVIWIRADTDGVVWVRDAAGERQAQRLT' A
#
# COMPACT_ATOMS: atom_id res chain seq x y z
N MET A 1 -8.84 13.54 2.24
CA MET A 1 -8.99 12.66 3.43
C MET A 1 -7.69 11.89 3.59
N LYS A 2 -7.06 11.82 4.76
CA LYS A 2 -5.81 11.05 4.93
C LYS A 2 -6.16 9.62 5.28
N ILE A 3 -6.04 8.70 4.32
CA ILE A 3 -6.34 7.29 4.57
C ILE A 3 -5.05 6.55 4.93
N ILE A 4 -5.07 5.86 6.07
CA ILE A 4 -3.93 5.18 6.65
C ILE A 4 -4.16 3.68 6.46
N VAL A 5 -3.34 3.02 5.66
CA VAL A 5 -3.46 1.58 5.43
C VAL A 5 -2.48 0.85 6.34
N GLN A 6 -2.99 0.19 7.37
CA GLN A 6 -2.15 -0.65 8.21
C GLN A 6 -1.82 -1.94 7.46
N TYR A 7 -0.57 -2.05 6.97
CA TYR A 7 -0.04 -3.29 6.41
C TYR A 7 1.11 -3.81 7.29
N GLU A 8 0.86 -4.94 7.94
CA GLU A 8 1.90 -5.69 8.63
C GLU A 8 2.71 -6.49 7.60
N HIS A 9 4.03 -6.28 7.58
CA HIS A 9 4.95 -6.97 6.68
C HIS A 9 5.95 -7.83 7.45
N ASP A 10 6.52 -8.83 6.78
CA ASP A 10 7.61 -9.62 7.35
C ASP A 10 8.78 -8.70 7.71
N PRO A 11 9.18 -8.63 8.99
CA PRO A 11 10.24 -7.73 9.40
C PRO A 11 11.62 -8.06 8.81
N ALA A 12 11.83 -9.28 8.34
CA ALA A 12 13.04 -9.70 7.64
C ALA A 12 13.04 -9.30 6.15
N ASP A 13 11.88 -8.95 5.58
CA ASP A 13 11.78 -8.49 4.21
C ASP A 13 12.27 -7.03 4.10
N LEU A 14 13.43 -6.87 3.49
CA LEU A 14 14.05 -5.58 3.23
C LEU A 14 13.60 -4.99 1.87
N ALA A 15 12.95 -5.77 1.00
CA ALA A 15 12.59 -5.38 -0.36
C ALA A 15 11.62 -4.21 -0.38
N THR A 16 11.84 -3.23 -1.25
CA THR A 16 10.98 -2.05 -1.40
C THR A 16 9.53 -2.48 -1.58
N ILE A 17 8.67 -2.02 -0.69
CA ILE A 17 7.22 -2.20 -0.82
C ILE A 17 6.73 -1.04 -1.68
N TYR A 18 5.97 -1.35 -2.73
CA TYR A 18 5.33 -0.35 -3.57
C TYR A 18 3.83 -0.32 -3.31
N LEU A 19 3.25 0.85 -3.51
CA LEU A 19 1.85 1.14 -3.34
C LEU A 19 1.29 1.82 -4.59
N ALA A 20 0.03 1.56 -4.88
CA ALA A 20 -0.74 2.28 -5.88
C ALA A 20 -2.21 2.39 -5.42
N VAL A 21 -2.90 3.43 -5.89
CA VAL A 21 -4.34 3.57 -5.70
C VAL A 21 -4.99 3.49 -7.08
N ALA A 22 -5.89 2.53 -7.25
CA ALA A 22 -6.59 2.33 -8.52
C ALA A 22 -8.12 2.43 -8.35
N PRO A 23 -8.87 2.78 -9.41
CA PRO A 23 -10.31 2.67 -9.42
C PRO A 23 -10.80 1.24 -9.08
N ARG A 24 -12.03 1.13 -8.59
CA ARG A 24 -12.63 -0.18 -8.28
C ARG A 24 -12.74 -1.04 -9.54
N GLY A 25 -12.34 -2.30 -9.43
CA GLY A 25 -12.34 -3.25 -10.56
C GLY A 25 -11.17 -3.10 -11.53
N ALA A 26 -10.25 -2.16 -11.28
CA ALA A 26 -9.03 -1.98 -12.06
C ALA A 26 -7.78 -2.38 -11.26
N ARG A 27 -6.81 -2.97 -11.96
CA ARG A 27 -5.43 -3.13 -11.48
C ARG A 27 -4.65 -1.85 -11.83
N PRO A 28 -3.73 -1.37 -10.97
CA PRO A 28 -2.89 -0.22 -11.29
C PRO A 28 -2.01 -0.48 -12.51
N ALA A 29 -1.77 0.55 -13.31
CA ALA A 29 -0.76 0.53 -14.37
C ALA A 29 0.65 0.58 -13.77
N ASP A 30 1.65 0.19 -14.53
CA ASP A 30 3.03 0.11 -14.02
C ASP A 30 3.59 1.45 -13.54
N GLY A 31 3.14 2.57 -14.13
CA GLY A 31 3.51 3.92 -13.71
C GLY A 31 2.80 4.42 -12.44
N ASP A 32 1.76 3.73 -11.97
CA ASP A 32 0.99 4.14 -10.79
C ASP A 32 1.69 3.76 -9.47
N TRP A 33 2.69 2.88 -9.54
CA TRP A 33 3.36 2.33 -8.37
C TRP A 33 4.43 3.27 -7.83
N GLN A 34 4.32 3.56 -6.54
CA GLN A 34 5.24 4.44 -5.83
C GLN A 34 5.80 3.71 -4.60
N PRO A 35 7.07 3.95 -4.21
CA PRO A 35 7.61 3.40 -2.97
C PRO A 35 6.77 3.80 -1.76
N ALA A 36 6.45 2.82 -0.92
CA ALA A 36 5.70 3.03 0.30
C ALA A 36 6.59 3.64 1.40
N TYR A 37 6.05 4.61 2.14
CA TYR A 37 6.71 5.07 3.35
C TYR A 37 6.46 4.06 4.48
N ARG A 38 7.54 3.45 4.99
CA ARG A 38 7.49 2.48 6.09
C ARG A 38 7.60 3.21 7.43
N ASP A 39 6.86 2.73 8.42
CA ASP A 39 6.88 3.26 9.78
C ASP A 39 6.63 2.16 10.80
N THR A 40 6.78 2.46 12.09
CA THR A 40 6.48 1.56 13.21
C THR A 40 5.61 2.28 14.24
N VAL A 41 4.38 1.79 14.44
CA VAL A 41 3.42 2.34 15.39
C VAL A 41 3.04 1.26 16.39
N ASN A 42 3.20 1.52 17.69
CA ASN A 42 2.87 0.58 18.76
C ASN A 42 3.50 -0.82 18.57
N GLY A 43 4.76 -0.87 18.10
CA GLY A 43 5.49 -2.11 17.86
C GLY A 43 5.08 -2.88 16.60
N ARG A 44 4.13 -2.35 15.81
CA ARG A 44 3.72 -2.93 14.52
C ARG A 44 4.30 -2.11 13.39
N ARG A 45 4.93 -2.78 12.42
CA ARG A 45 5.38 -2.12 11.20
C ARG A 45 4.17 -1.84 10.31
N VAL A 46 4.10 -0.62 9.78
CA VAL A 46 2.99 -0.13 8.95
C VAL A 46 3.54 0.59 7.72
N ILE A 47 2.69 0.81 6.73
CA ILE A 47 2.97 1.69 5.60
C ILE A 47 1.95 2.82 5.56
N TRP A 48 2.36 3.99 5.12
CA TRP A 48 1.46 5.13 4.98
C TRP A 48 1.18 5.41 3.51
N ILE A 49 -0.08 5.64 3.19
CA ILE A 49 -0.48 6.17 1.88
C ILE A 49 -1.15 7.53 2.08
N ARG A 50 -1.04 8.37 1.07
CA ARG A 50 -1.90 9.55 0.93
C ARG A 50 -2.72 9.34 -0.33
N ALA A 51 -4.03 9.31 -0.17
CA ALA A 51 -4.97 9.17 -1.27
C ALA A 51 -5.94 10.35 -1.23
N ASP A 52 -6.07 11.05 -2.35
CA ASP A 52 -6.98 12.19 -2.49
C ASP A 52 -8.28 11.79 -3.21
N THR A 53 -8.46 10.50 -3.52
CA THR A 53 -9.60 9.94 -4.25
C THR A 53 -10.09 8.63 -3.61
N ASP A 54 -11.33 8.25 -3.93
CA ASP A 54 -11.83 6.90 -3.69
C ASP A 54 -11.09 5.90 -4.58
N GLY A 55 -11.00 4.64 -4.13
CA GLY A 55 -10.30 3.60 -4.86
C GLY A 55 -10.04 2.34 -4.07
N VAL A 56 -9.12 1.54 -4.58
CA VAL A 56 -8.56 0.35 -3.92
C VAL A 56 -7.06 0.54 -3.85
N VAL A 57 -6.51 0.35 -2.66
CA VAL A 57 -5.07 0.34 -2.42
C VAL A 57 -4.52 -1.02 -2.79
N TRP A 58 -3.50 -0.99 -3.62
CA TRP A 58 -2.72 -2.15 -4.02
C TRP A 58 -1.33 -2.08 -3.41
N VAL A 59 -0.80 -3.23 -3.02
CA VAL A 59 0.56 -3.42 -2.51
C VAL A 59 1.31 -4.35 -3.45
N ARG A 60 2.58 -4.04 -3.71
CA ARG A 60 3.53 -4.89 -4.45
C ARG A 60 4.78 -5.05 -3.57
N ASP A 61 5.01 -6.27 -3.11
CA ASP A 61 6.18 -6.66 -2.31
C ASP A 61 6.77 -7.98 -2.84
N ALA A 62 7.65 -8.63 -2.07
CA ALA A 62 8.28 -9.88 -2.48
C ALA A 62 7.28 -11.03 -2.73
N ALA A 63 6.08 -10.97 -2.14
CA ALA A 63 5.02 -11.95 -2.37
C ALA A 63 4.18 -11.65 -3.63
N GLY A 64 4.42 -10.50 -4.27
CA GLY A 64 3.72 -10.06 -5.49
C GLY A 64 2.66 -8.99 -5.23
N GLU A 65 1.79 -8.80 -6.21
CA GLU A 65 0.77 -7.74 -6.21
C GLU A 65 -0.56 -8.21 -5.64
N ARG A 66 -1.18 -7.40 -4.78
CA ARG A 66 -2.52 -7.68 -4.23
C ARG A 66 -3.24 -6.43 -3.76
N GLN A 67 -4.56 -6.54 -3.61
CA GLN A 67 -5.39 -5.53 -2.98
C GLN A 67 -5.21 -5.60 -1.46
N ALA A 68 -4.94 -4.46 -0.83
CA ALA A 68 -4.76 -4.37 0.62
C ALA A 68 -5.99 -3.78 1.32
N GLN A 69 -6.57 -2.70 0.76
CA GLN A 69 -7.69 -2.01 1.40
C GLN A 69 -8.55 -1.23 0.40
N ARG A 70 -9.85 -1.14 0.66
CA ARG A 70 -10.77 -0.27 -0.06
C ARG A 70 -10.83 1.10 0.61
N LEU A 71 -10.77 2.14 -0.19
CA LEU A 71 -11.01 3.53 0.20
C LEU A 71 -12.49 3.85 -0.07
N THR A 72 -13.14 4.45 0.92
CA THR A 72 -14.55 4.85 0.94
C THR A 72 -14.67 6.24 1.49
#